data_AF-A0A7K2X888-F1
#
_entry.id   AF-A0A7K2X888-F1
#
_cell.length_a   1.000
_cell.length_b   1.000
_cell.length_c   1.000
_cell.angle_alpha   90.00
_cell.angle_beta   90.00
_cell.angle_gamma   90.00
#
_symmetry.space_group_name_H-M   'P 1'
#
loop_
_entity.id
_entity.type
_entity.pdbx_description
1 polymer ?
#
loop_
_entity_poly.entity_id
_entity_poly.type
_entity_poly.pdbx_seq_one_letter_code
_entity_poly.pdbx_strand_id
1 'polypeptide(L)'
;MLTGIEEVDWASLGHAYGPADDVPELLRGLASADPAERETALDGMYGAVHHQGDVYDSTLACIPFLLELVADPGVRDRGGIVELLTSIGGIELDDEEELGELPGMEGEFIPAANYAMAAAAIAAGAGVFLGLVSDPDPEVRLAAPCALASLHPEPARVLTLLRERLTVERDTEVRLAL
;
A
#
# COMPACT_ATOMS: atom_id res chain seq x y z
N MET A 1 -11.20 -13.55 -2.99
CA MET A 1 -9.80 -13.27 -2.69
C MET A 1 -9.02 -13.37 -3.99
N LEU A 2 -8.44 -12.25 -4.44
CA LEU A 2 -7.68 -12.08 -5.68
C LEU A 2 -8.52 -12.29 -6.96
N THR A 3 -9.73 -11.72 -7.00
CA THR A 3 -10.65 -11.91 -8.13
C THR A 3 -10.13 -11.21 -9.38
N GLY A 4 -9.99 -11.94 -10.49
CA GLY A 4 -9.52 -11.39 -11.76
C GLY A 4 -7.99 -11.33 -11.90
N ILE A 5 -7.23 -11.92 -10.97
CA ILE A 5 -5.76 -11.93 -11.02
C ILE A 5 -5.20 -12.54 -12.32
N GLU A 6 -5.88 -13.53 -12.90
CA GLU A 6 -5.51 -14.18 -14.16
C GLU A 6 -5.94 -13.39 -15.41
N GLU A 7 -6.74 -12.33 -15.25
CA GLU A 7 -7.21 -11.50 -16.36
C GLU A 7 -6.22 -10.40 -16.73
N VAL A 8 -5.26 -10.12 -15.84
CA VAL A 8 -4.18 -9.16 -16.07
C VAL A 8 -3.06 -9.85 -16.86
N ASP A 9 -2.63 -9.23 -17.97
CA ASP A 9 -1.49 -9.70 -18.76
C ASP A 9 -0.17 -9.29 -18.10
N TRP A 10 0.19 -9.96 -17.00
CA TRP A 10 1.37 -9.64 -16.18
C TRP A 10 2.69 -9.66 -16.96
N ALA A 11 2.81 -10.55 -17.96
CA ALA A 11 3.96 -10.65 -18.85
C ALA A 11 4.21 -9.35 -19.65
N SER A 12 3.16 -8.58 -19.89
CA SER A 12 3.23 -7.30 -20.61
C SER A 12 3.58 -6.12 -19.69
N LEU A 13 3.45 -6.29 -18.38
CA LEU A 13 3.76 -5.27 -17.38
C LEU A 13 5.21 -5.42 -16.90
N GLY A 14 5.78 -4.33 -16.42
CA GLY A 14 7.15 -4.27 -15.92
C GLY A 14 7.23 -3.97 -14.43
N HIS A 15 8.33 -4.41 -13.83
CA HIS A 15 8.79 -4.03 -12.50
C HIS A 15 10.31 -3.83 -12.53
N ALA A 16 10.97 -3.61 -11.39
CA ALA A 16 12.40 -3.25 -11.32
C ALA A 16 13.35 -4.21 -12.07
N TYR A 17 13.00 -5.49 -12.19
CA TYR A 17 13.85 -6.53 -12.78
C TYR A 17 13.36 -7.06 -14.14
N GLY A 18 12.40 -6.39 -14.78
CA GLY A 18 11.85 -6.81 -16.09
C GLY A 18 10.36 -7.15 -16.03
N PRO A 19 9.88 -8.08 -16.87
CA PRO A 19 8.47 -8.51 -16.90
C PRO A 19 7.96 -9.02 -15.55
N ALA A 20 6.68 -8.76 -15.27
CA ALA A 20 6.06 -8.99 -13.97
C ALA A 20 5.32 -10.35 -13.85
N ASP A 21 5.73 -11.37 -14.62
CA ASP A 21 5.09 -12.70 -14.66
C ASP A 21 5.01 -13.39 -13.27
N ASP A 22 5.87 -13.01 -12.34
CA ASP A 22 6.00 -13.54 -10.98
C ASP A 22 5.07 -12.86 -9.96
N VAL A 23 4.55 -11.68 -10.26
CA VAL A 23 3.69 -10.89 -9.36
C VAL A 23 2.44 -11.64 -8.87
N PRO A 24 1.76 -12.48 -9.68
CA PRO A 24 0.66 -13.30 -9.18
C PRO A 24 1.04 -14.24 -8.05
N GLU A 25 2.27 -14.75 -8.03
CA GLU A 25 2.76 -15.60 -6.95
C GLU A 25 3.03 -14.78 -5.69
N LEU A 26 3.59 -13.57 -5.82
CA LEU A 26 3.76 -12.63 -4.70
C LEU A 26 2.42 -12.27 -4.05
N LEU A 27 1.41 -11.90 -4.84
CA LEU A 27 0.08 -11.55 -4.32
C LEU A 27 -0.60 -12.73 -3.59
N ARG A 28 -0.41 -13.96 -4.06
CA ARG A 28 -0.88 -15.16 -3.36
C ARG A 28 -0.09 -15.45 -2.10
N GLY A 29 1.23 -15.24 -2.15
CA GLY A 29 2.14 -15.42 -1.02
C GLY A 29 1.76 -14.53 0.17
N LEU A 30 1.34 -13.28 -0.08
CA LEU A 30 0.80 -12.38 0.95
C LEU A 30 -0.42 -12.95 1.69
N ALA A 31 -1.21 -13.81 1.02
CA ALA A 31 -2.38 -14.47 1.59
C ALA A 31 -2.08 -15.89 2.12
N SER A 32 -0.81 -16.31 2.12
CA SER A 32 -0.43 -17.66 2.54
C SER A 32 -0.71 -17.91 4.02
N ALA A 33 -1.02 -19.17 4.34
CA ALA A 33 -1.08 -19.63 5.71
C ALA A 33 0.30 -19.69 6.37
N ASP A 34 1.38 -19.83 5.59
CA ASP A 34 2.76 -19.87 6.08
C ASP A 34 3.30 -18.44 6.29
N PRO A 35 3.68 -18.06 7.53
CA PRO A 35 4.29 -16.76 7.80
C PRO A 35 5.55 -16.47 6.97
N ALA A 36 6.39 -17.48 6.70
CA ALA A 36 7.61 -17.27 5.93
C ALA A 36 7.33 -16.94 4.46
N GLU A 37 6.26 -17.53 3.90
CA GLU A 37 5.82 -17.19 2.54
C GLU A 37 5.23 -15.77 2.49
N ARG A 38 4.50 -15.33 3.53
CA ARG A 38 3.99 -13.96 3.61
C ARG A 38 5.11 -12.93 3.70
N GLU A 39 6.10 -13.19 4.55
CA GLU A 39 7.29 -12.33 4.70
C GLU A 39 8.06 -12.26 3.37
N THR A 40 8.38 -13.41 2.78
CA THR A 40 9.08 -13.47 1.47
C THR A 40 8.30 -12.75 0.38
N ALA A 41 6.97 -12.89 0.35
CA ALA A 41 6.13 -12.21 -0.61
C ALA A 41 6.13 -10.70 -0.41
N LEU A 42 6.04 -10.22 0.84
CA LEU A 42 6.09 -8.79 1.15
C LEU A 42 7.45 -8.18 0.78
N ASP A 43 8.55 -8.88 1.09
CA ASP A 43 9.89 -8.50 0.66
C ASP A 43 10.01 -8.47 -0.87
N GLY A 44 9.40 -9.43 -1.57
CA GLY A 44 9.33 -9.44 -3.03
C GLY A 44 8.56 -8.26 -3.60
N MET A 45 7.44 -7.86 -2.96
CA MET A 45 6.67 -6.68 -3.36
C MET A 45 7.50 -5.40 -3.23
N TYR A 46 8.19 -5.18 -2.11
CA TYR A 46 9.09 -4.03 -1.96
C TYR A 46 10.35 -4.14 -2.83
N GLY A 47 10.87 -5.35 -3.05
CA GLY A 47 12.10 -5.57 -3.79
C GLY A 47 11.95 -5.43 -5.31
N ALA A 48 10.80 -5.81 -5.87
CA ALA A 48 10.59 -5.79 -7.31
C ALA A 48 9.47 -4.82 -7.72
N VAL A 49 8.30 -4.93 -7.08
CA VAL A 49 7.06 -4.26 -7.50
C VAL A 49 6.97 -2.81 -7.03
N HIS A 50 7.62 -2.43 -5.93
CA HIS A 50 7.70 -1.06 -5.42
C HIS A 50 9.13 -0.72 -4.99
N HIS A 51 10.07 -1.04 -5.87
CA HIS A 51 11.51 -0.93 -5.60
C HIS A 51 11.93 0.52 -5.40
N GLN A 52 12.50 0.82 -4.23
CA GLN A 52 12.98 2.17 -3.88
C GLN A 52 11.93 3.26 -4.07
N GLY A 53 10.65 2.94 -3.82
CA GLY A 53 9.55 3.89 -3.97
C GLY A 53 9.01 4.02 -5.39
N ASP A 54 9.59 3.37 -6.40
CA ASP A 54 9.11 3.45 -7.78
C ASP A 54 7.69 2.89 -7.94
N VAL A 55 6.91 3.50 -8.83
CA VAL A 55 5.57 3.01 -9.23
C VAL A 55 5.59 2.63 -10.71
N TYR A 56 5.59 1.32 -10.95
CA TYR A 56 5.48 0.70 -12.26
C TYR A 56 4.02 0.42 -12.64
N ASP A 57 3.78 0.01 -13.88
CA ASP A 57 2.46 -0.44 -14.33
C ASP A 57 2.00 -1.72 -13.60
N SER A 58 2.92 -2.61 -13.26
CA SER A 58 2.65 -3.76 -12.37
C SER A 58 2.26 -3.33 -10.95
N THR A 59 2.87 -2.28 -10.39
CA THR A 59 2.51 -1.70 -9.09
C THR A 59 1.06 -1.22 -9.11
N LEU A 60 0.68 -0.47 -10.15
CA LEU A 60 -0.68 0.00 -10.34
C LEU A 60 -1.68 -1.16 -10.44
N ALA A 61 -1.33 -2.20 -11.19
CA ALA A 61 -2.15 -3.40 -11.34
C ALA A 61 -2.35 -4.16 -10.02
N CYS A 62 -1.40 -4.07 -9.07
CA CYS A 62 -1.50 -4.73 -7.77
C CYS A 62 -2.50 -4.07 -6.80
N ILE A 63 -2.72 -2.75 -6.90
CA ILE A 63 -3.52 -1.97 -5.95
C ILE A 63 -4.90 -2.59 -5.63
N PRO A 64 -5.76 -2.95 -6.60
CA PRO A 64 -7.07 -3.55 -6.30
C PRO A 64 -6.96 -4.86 -5.51
N PHE A 65 -5.93 -5.67 -5.78
CA PHE A 65 -5.70 -6.93 -5.10
C PHE A 65 -5.20 -6.71 -3.66
N LEU A 66 -4.28 -5.78 -3.46
CA LEU A 66 -3.79 -5.40 -2.12
C LEU A 66 -4.93 -4.86 -1.25
N LEU A 67 -5.83 -4.05 -1.81
CA LEU A 67 -7.04 -3.57 -1.13
C LEU A 67 -8.00 -4.73 -0.77
N GLU A 68 -8.16 -5.73 -1.65
CA GLU A 68 -8.95 -6.93 -1.35
C GLU A 68 -8.35 -7.73 -0.19
N LEU A 69 -7.01 -7.89 -0.15
CA LEU A 69 -6.31 -8.59 0.92
C LEU A 69 -6.46 -7.86 2.27
N VAL A 70 -6.32 -6.54 2.30
CA VAL A 70 -6.50 -5.74 3.51
C VAL A 70 -7.95 -5.81 4.03
N ALA A 71 -8.92 -5.85 3.13
CA ALA A 71 -10.34 -5.93 3.49
C ALA A 71 -10.74 -7.28 4.11
N ASP A 72 -10.01 -8.36 3.84
CA ASP A 72 -10.36 -9.70 4.29
C ASP A 72 -9.81 -9.98 5.70
N PRO A 73 -10.66 -10.12 6.74
CA PRO A 73 -10.22 -10.43 8.10
C PRO A 73 -9.58 -11.82 8.26
N GLY A 74 -9.67 -12.69 7.25
CA GLY A 74 -9.00 -13.99 7.21
C GLY A 74 -7.50 -13.90 6.85
N VAL A 75 -7.06 -12.80 6.22
CA VAL A 75 -5.66 -12.58 5.87
C VAL A 75 -4.86 -12.19 7.12
N ARG A 76 -3.70 -12.82 7.29
CA ARG A 76 -2.75 -12.57 8.39
C ARG A 76 -1.76 -11.47 8.00
N ASP A 77 -1.13 -10.86 8.99
CA ASP A 77 -0.06 -9.85 8.82
C ASP A 77 -0.46 -8.69 7.90
N ARG A 78 -1.76 -8.31 7.91
CA ARG A 78 -2.30 -7.25 7.07
C ARG A 78 -1.66 -5.88 7.32
N GLY A 79 -1.03 -5.69 8.49
CA GLY A 79 -0.29 -4.46 8.80
C GLY A 79 0.75 -4.12 7.74
N GLY A 80 1.58 -5.10 7.34
CA GLY A 80 2.60 -4.89 6.29
C GLY A 80 2.00 -4.57 4.91
N ILE A 81 0.82 -5.11 4.59
CA ILE A 81 0.11 -4.78 3.34
C ILE A 81 -0.46 -3.35 3.38
N VAL A 82 -0.95 -2.90 4.55
CA VAL A 82 -1.40 -1.52 4.77
C VAL A 82 -0.23 -0.55 4.63
N GLU A 83 0.93 -0.88 5.19
CA GLU A 83 2.16 -0.08 5.04
C GLU A 83 2.60 0.00 3.58
N LEU A 84 2.59 -1.13 2.85
CA LEU A 84 2.91 -1.16 1.42
C LEU A 84 1.97 -0.25 0.61
N LEU A 85 0.66 -0.31 0.84
CA LEU A 85 -0.30 0.59 0.21
C LEU A 85 -0.05 2.06 0.60
N THR A 86 0.36 2.32 1.84
CA THR A 86 0.71 3.67 2.29
C THR A 86 1.95 4.20 1.59
N SER A 87 2.96 3.35 1.39
CA SER A 87 4.17 3.67 0.62
C SER A 87 3.85 3.96 -0.86
N ILE A 88 3.03 3.11 -1.50
CA ILE A 88 2.65 3.26 -2.90
C ILE A 88 1.80 4.52 -3.16
N GLY A 89 0.87 4.82 -2.24
CA GLY A 89 -0.07 5.93 -2.40
C GLY A 89 0.37 7.25 -1.77
N GLY A 90 1.36 7.20 -0.88
CA GLY A 90 2.01 8.37 -0.31
C GLY A 90 3.01 8.94 -1.29
N ILE A 91 2.93 10.24 -1.54
CA ILE A 91 4.11 10.97 -1.99
C ILE A 91 5.01 10.99 -0.76
N GLU A 92 6.23 10.44 -0.82
CA GLU A 92 7.21 10.62 0.25
C GLU A 92 7.23 12.12 0.61
N LEU A 93 6.84 12.44 1.85
CA LEU A 93 7.02 13.78 2.41
C LEU A 93 8.48 14.01 2.81
N ASP A 94 9.35 13.02 2.59
CA ASP A 94 10.80 13.13 2.69
C ASP A 94 11.36 13.54 1.33
N ASP A 95 11.19 14.83 0.99
CA ASP A 95 12.22 15.67 0.37
C ASP A 95 11.60 16.98 -0.13
N GLU A 96 11.36 17.93 0.79
CA GLU A 96 11.33 19.35 0.42
C GLU A 96 12.72 19.83 -0.13
N GLU A 97 13.74 18.97 -0.18
CA GLU A 97 15.10 19.29 -0.66
C GLU A 97 15.41 18.88 -2.12
N GLU A 98 14.55 18.15 -2.83
CA GLU A 98 14.80 17.78 -4.24
C GLU A 98 13.91 18.50 -5.27
N LEU A 99 13.55 19.77 -5.00
CA LEU A 99 13.15 20.72 -6.06
C LEU A 99 14.37 21.46 -6.65
N GLY A 100 15.54 20.82 -6.62
CA GLY A 100 16.78 21.27 -7.24
C GLY A 100 16.99 20.64 -8.62
N GLU A 101 16.67 21.37 -9.68
CA GLU A 101 17.12 21.21 -11.08
C GLU A 101 17.71 19.84 -11.49
N LEU A 102 16.94 19.01 -12.21
CA LEU A 102 17.50 17.91 -13.02
C LEU A 102 17.75 18.37 -14.47
N PRO A 103 19.01 18.47 -14.94
CA PRO A 103 19.33 18.74 -16.33
C PRO A 103 19.25 17.44 -17.15
N GLY A 104 18.24 17.31 -18.01
CA GLY A 104 18.15 16.16 -18.91
C GLY A 104 16.77 15.86 -19.48
N MET A 105 15.90 16.87 -19.62
CA MET A 105 14.52 16.72 -20.10
C MET A 105 14.46 16.37 -21.60
N GLU A 106 14.82 15.15 -21.95
CA GLU A 106 14.39 14.45 -23.16
C GLU A 106 13.86 13.06 -22.79
N GLY A 107 12.76 13.06 -22.02
CA GLY A 107 11.83 11.94 -21.88
C GLY A 107 11.61 11.44 -20.45
N GLU A 108 10.54 11.87 -19.79
CA GLU A 108 9.87 11.13 -18.68
C GLU A 108 8.70 11.95 -18.11
N PHE A 109 7.58 12.00 -18.84
CA PHE A 109 6.30 12.46 -18.27
C PHE A 109 5.56 11.32 -17.53
N ILE A 110 6.17 10.12 -17.49
CA ILE A 110 5.55 8.85 -17.11
C ILE A 110 5.65 8.56 -15.60
N PRO A 111 6.78 8.80 -14.89
CA PRO A 111 6.89 8.49 -13.46
C PRO A 111 5.85 9.26 -12.63
N ALA A 112 5.79 10.60 -12.77
CA ALA A 112 4.84 11.45 -12.04
C ALA A 112 3.36 11.06 -12.26
N ALA A 113 3.00 10.58 -13.45
CA ALA A 113 1.65 10.13 -13.76
C ALA A 113 1.30 8.84 -13.02
N ASN A 114 2.23 7.89 -12.93
CA ASN A 114 2.03 6.64 -12.19
C ASN A 114 1.81 6.88 -10.70
N TYR A 115 2.62 7.74 -10.05
CA TYR A 115 2.39 8.11 -8.65
C TYR A 115 1.01 8.73 -8.43
N ALA A 116 0.60 9.67 -9.29
CA ALA A 116 -0.72 10.28 -9.19
C ALA A 116 -1.86 9.27 -9.41
N MET A 117 -1.68 8.33 -10.34
CA MET A 117 -2.63 7.24 -10.57
C MET A 117 -2.71 6.27 -9.39
N ALA A 118 -1.58 5.93 -8.78
CA ALA A 118 -1.51 5.09 -7.59
C ALA A 118 -2.23 5.76 -6.42
N ALA A 119 -1.89 7.01 -6.12
CA ALA A 119 -2.54 7.81 -5.08
C ALA A 119 -4.05 7.90 -5.33
N ALA A 120 -4.49 8.15 -6.56
CA ALA A 120 -5.92 8.22 -6.90
C ALA A 120 -6.64 6.87 -6.75
N ALA A 121 -6.01 5.77 -7.19
CA ALA A 121 -6.58 4.43 -7.08
C ALA A 121 -6.71 4.00 -5.61
N ILE A 122 -5.70 4.27 -4.80
CA ILE A 122 -5.70 3.96 -3.36
C ILE A 122 -6.70 4.86 -2.62
N ALA A 123 -6.75 6.16 -2.92
CA ALA A 123 -7.73 7.08 -2.34
C ALA A 123 -9.18 6.65 -2.64
N ALA A 124 -9.45 6.13 -3.85
CA ALA A 124 -10.75 5.57 -4.20
C ALA A 124 -11.11 4.32 -3.38
N GLY A 125 -10.11 3.54 -2.96
CA GLY A 125 -10.26 2.36 -2.10
C GLY A 125 -10.10 2.63 -0.59
N ALA A 126 -9.71 3.84 -0.19
CA ALA A 126 -9.26 4.15 1.17
C ALA A 126 -10.32 3.96 2.26
N GLY A 127 -11.59 3.80 1.88
CA GLY A 127 -12.67 3.43 2.80
C GLY A 127 -12.40 2.13 3.57
N VAL A 128 -11.59 1.21 3.03
CA VAL A 128 -11.20 -0.02 3.73
C VAL A 128 -10.44 0.27 5.03
N PHE A 129 -9.58 1.29 5.05
CA PHE A 129 -8.73 1.62 6.21
C PHE A 129 -9.54 2.11 7.42
N LEU A 130 -10.74 2.68 7.19
CA LEU A 130 -11.61 3.17 8.27
C LEU A 130 -12.02 2.06 9.24
N GLY A 131 -12.16 0.82 8.77
CA GLY A 131 -12.48 -0.32 9.62
C GLY A 131 -11.28 -0.82 10.44
N LEU A 132 -10.07 -0.60 9.93
CA LEU A 132 -8.84 -1.19 10.47
C LEU A 132 -8.39 -0.56 11.79
N VAL A 133 -8.79 0.69 12.07
CA VAL A 133 -8.48 1.32 13.37
C VAL A 133 -9.08 0.59 14.57
N SER A 134 -10.08 -0.28 14.34
CA SER A 134 -10.71 -1.12 15.36
C SER A 134 -10.45 -2.62 15.14
N ASP A 135 -9.49 -2.97 14.29
CA ASP A 135 -9.15 -4.36 14.01
C ASP A 135 -8.74 -5.11 15.29
N PRO A 136 -9.09 -6.39 15.47
CA PRO A 136 -8.61 -7.17 16.62
C PRO A 136 -7.08 -7.25 16.68
N ASP A 137 -6.41 -7.21 15.54
CA ASP A 137 -4.95 -7.30 15.44
C ASP A 137 -4.28 -5.94 15.75
N PRO A 138 -3.43 -5.84 16.80
CA PRO A 138 -2.74 -4.59 17.12
C PRO A 138 -1.82 -4.10 15.99
N GLU A 139 -1.19 -4.97 15.21
CA GLU A 139 -0.29 -4.54 14.12
C GLU A 139 -1.08 -3.86 12.99
N VAL A 140 -2.27 -4.38 12.69
CA VAL A 140 -3.20 -3.74 11.74
C VAL A 140 -3.68 -2.39 12.26
N ARG A 141 -4.01 -2.30 13.56
CA ARG A 141 -4.39 -1.03 14.19
C ARG A 141 -3.25 -0.03 14.23
N LEU A 142 -1.99 -0.50 14.32
CA LEU A 142 -0.80 0.36 14.32
C LEU A 142 -0.57 1.02 12.96
N ALA A 143 -0.76 0.27 11.86
CA ALA A 143 -0.54 0.78 10.50
C ALA A 143 -1.68 1.69 9.99
N ALA A 144 -2.92 1.44 10.42
CA ALA A 144 -4.12 2.12 9.90
C ALA A 144 -4.13 3.67 10.00
N PRO A 145 -3.63 4.32 11.07
CA PRO A 145 -3.68 5.77 11.21
C PRO A 145 -2.88 6.51 10.14
N CYS A 146 -1.67 6.03 9.83
CA CYS A 146 -0.82 6.61 8.80
C CYS A 146 -1.48 6.49 7.42
N ALA A 147 -1.98 5.28 7.09
CA ALA A 147 -2.72 5.06 5.85
C ALA A 147 -3.92 6.00 5.72
N LEU A 148 -4.71 6.18 6.78
CA LEU A 148 -5.86 7.08 6.76
C LEU A 148 -5.44 8.55 6.61
N ALA A 149 -4.41 9.00 7.32
CA ALA A 149 -3.94 10.38 7.27
C ALA A 149 -3.38 10.75 5.89
N SER A 150 -2.65 9.82 5.26
CA SER A 150 -1.98 10.05 3.97
C SER A 150 -2.90 9.83 2.77
N LEU A 151 -3.82 8.87 2.84
CA LEU A 151 -4.52 8.37 1.65
C LEU A 151 -6.02 8.69 1.61
N HIS A 152 -6.65 8.98 2.76
CA HIS A 152 -8.10 9.17 2.79
C HIS A 152 -8.50 10.61 2.40
N PRO A 153 -9.45 10.82 1.47
CA PRO A 153 -9.77 12.16 0.95
C PRO A 153 -10.53 13.07 1.92
N GLU A 154 -10.96 12.55 3.08
CA GLU A 154 -11.76 13.28 4.08
C GLU A 154 -10.98 13.47 5.42
N PRO A 155 -10.05 14.45 5.52
CA PRO A 155 -9.18 14.59 6.70
C PRO A 155 -9.94 14.90 8.00
N ALA A 156 -11.05 15.65 7.93
CA ALA A 156 -11.87 15.95 9.11
C ALA A 156 -12.57 14.70 9.68
N ARG A 157 -12.95 13.76 8.81
CA ARG A 157 -13.54 12.47 9.19
C ARG A 157 -12.48 11.58 9.84
N VAL A 158 -11.30 11.49 9.22
CA VAL A 158 -10.15 10.75 9.78
C VAL A 158 -9.80 11.27 11.17
N LEU A 159 -9.61 12.59 11.33
CA LEU A 159 -9.24 13.18 12.62
C LEU A 159 -10.27 12.87 13.72
N THR A 160 -11.57 12.92 13.40
CA THR A 160 -12.63 12.55 14.34
C THR A 160 -12.50 11.10 14.77
N LEU A 161 -12.32 10.19 13.81
CA LEU A 161 -12.20 8.76 14.03
C LEU A 161 -10.97 8.41 14.90
N LEU A 162 -9.79 8.97 14.58
CA LEU A 162 -8.56 8.69 15.33
C LEU A 162 -8.66 9.21 16.77
N ARG A 163 -9.27 10.38 16.99
CA ARG A 163 -9.54 10.92 18.33
C ARG A 163 -10.47 10.03 19.14
N GLU A 164 -11.53 9.51 18.54
CA GLU A 164 -12.43 8.57 19.20
C GLU A 164 -11.68 7.29 19.59
N ARG A 165 -10.88 6.74 18.67
CA ARG A 165 -10.10 5.52 18.91
C ARG A 165 -9.06 5.70 20.02
N LEU A 166 -8.40 6.86 20.09
CA LEU A 166 -7.41 7.18 21.12
C LEU A 166 -7.97 7.07 22.55
N THR A 167 -9.28 7.31 22.74
CA THR A 167 -9.91 7.22 24.08
C THR A 167 -10.08 5.80 24.60
N VAL A 168 -10.07 4.80 23.72
CA VAL A 168 -10.37 3.39 24.05
C VAL A 168 -9.20 2.45 23.79
N GLU A 169 -8.20 2.89 23.02
CA GLU A 169 -7.01 2.08 22.73
C GLU A 169 -6.19 1.83 24.01
N ARG A 170 -5.75 0.58 24.16
CA ARG A 170 -5.01 0.09 25.33
C ARG A 170 -3.57 -0.24 24.99
N ASP A 171 -3.32 -0.57 23.73
CA ASP A 171 -1.97 -0.79 23.24
C ASP A 171 -1.21 0.56 23.22
N THR A 172 0.03 0.54 23.71
CA THR A 172 0.81 1.78 23.86
C THR A 172 1.40 2.26 22.53
N GLU A 173 1.82 1.34 21.67
CA GLU A 173 2.38 1.69 20.36
C GLU A 173 1.28 2.18 19.43
N VAL A 174 0.13 1.49 19.41
CA VAL A 174 -1.03 1.92 18.62
C VAL A 174 -1.50 3.31 19.06
N ARG A 175 -1.47 3.62 20.36
CA ARG A 175 -1.81 4.97 20.86
C ARG A 175 -0.87 6.07 20.38
N LEU A 176 0.39 5.76 20.09
CA LEU A 176 1.35 6.73 19.56
C LEU A 176 1.11 7.01 18.08
N ALA A 177 0.54 6.04 17.35
CA ALA A 177 0.22 6.18 15.93
C ALA A 177 -1.11 6.94 15.67
N LEU A 178 -2.04 6.99 16.64
CA LEU A 178 -3.36 7.66 16.55
C LEU A 178 -3.30 9.18 16.74
#